data_AF-A0AAI9ZES4-F1
#
_entry.id   AF-A0AAI9ZES4-F1
#
_cell.length_a   1.000
_cell.length_b   1.000
_cell.length_c   1.000
_cell.angle_alpha   90.00
_cell.angle_beta   90.00
_cell.angle_gamma   90.00
#
_symmetry.space_group_name_H-M   'P 1'
#
loop_
_entity.id
_entity.type
_entity.pdbx_description
1 polymer ?
#
loop_
_entity_poly.entity_id
_entity_poly.type
_entity_poly.pdbx_seq_one_letter_code
_entity_poly.pdbx_strand_id
1 'polypeptide(L)'
;MSSQQQTPILRVGIIGCGEITQVAHIPNLNFLSHRYQTTYLCDISQQALEHCARKVQGGPPKTTADAAELCSSPDVDVVVIANADAYHVEHGLLALKNDKYTLIEKPASVCFRDLDILIEAEKKSKGKVMVGTMRRFATAFTDAVKEVGGMEKIQYARVRDIIGPNSTFVDQSGTFPLKFSDYSDADTKDRLKRESDISEQALAKEFGVPVTPDSQLMLRLLGGLGTHDLSAMREIIGMPKSVAGACLTFPGIFSVLFKYDDFPVTYESGFSKVPQFDAHIEVYSPEKIVRVDFDTPYVKGLPVTMTIRELIGDDGFQERKVRKTYQDPYTNEFLELYDCVVNGKAPKTSAADARNDIELFKMILQADSSRYQ
;
A
#
# COMPACT_ATOMS: atom_id res chain seq x y z
N MET A 1 36.43 21.28 10.92
CA MET A 1 36.07 20.35 9.85
C MET A 1 35.26 19.23 10.49
N SER A 2 33.94 19.31 10.41
CA SER A 2 33.05 18.25 10.91
C SER A 2 33.31 17.01 10.06
N SER A 3 33.71 15.89 10.68
CA SER A 3 33.73 14.58 10.02
C SER A 3 32.33 14.32 9.47
N GLN A 4 32.17 14.37 8.14
CA GLN A 4 30.95 13.88 7.51
C GLN A 4 30.87 12.39 7.82
N GLN A 5 30.05 12.00 8.80
CA GLN A 5 29.69 10.60 9.01
C GLN A 5 29.10 10.11 7.69
N GLN A 6 29.73 9.11 7.10
CA GLN A 6 29.28 8.52 5.86
C GLN A 6 27.94 7.83 6.12
N THR A 7 26.88 8.34 5.50
CA THR A 7 25.52 7.80 5.58
C THR A 7 25.54 6.35 5.08
N PRO A 8 25.07 5.35 5.86
CA PRO A 8 25.18 3.95 5.48
C PRO A 8 24.30 3.63 4.26
N ILE A 9 24.82 2.83 3.33
CA ILE A 9 24.04 2.31 2.20
C ILE A 9 23.46 0.95 2.62
N LEU A 10 22.14 0.84 2.65
CA LEU A 10 21.43 -0.39 3.03
C LEU A 10 21.35 -1.36 1.86
N ARG A 11 21.68 -2.62 2.10
CA ARG A 11 21.60 -3.67 1.08
C ARG A 11 20.20 -4.27 1.07
N VAL A 12 19.59 -4.34 -0.10
CA VAL A 12 18.19 -4.71 -0.28
C VAL A 12 18.07 -6.05 -1.00
N GLY A 13 17.31 -6.96 -0.39
CA GLY A 13 16.80 -8.16 -1.03
C GLY A 13 15.34 -7.94 -1.44
N ILE A 14 14.96 -8.30 -2.67
CA ILE A 14 13.57 -8.21 -3.13
C ILE A 14 13.02 -9.61 -3.39
N ILE A 15 11.91 -9.96 -2.74
CA ILE A 15 11.14 -11.18 -3.00
C ILE A 15 9.95 -10.81 -3.88
N GLY A 16 9.92 -11.33 -5.11
CA GLY A 16 8.96 -10.99 -6.15
C GLY A 16 9.55 -10.04 -7.19
N CYS A 17 9.68 -10.52 -8.42
CA CYS A 17 10.16 -9.80 -9.61
C CYS A 17 9.01 -9.43 -10.56
N GLY A 18 7.80 -9.29 -10.03
CA GLY A 18 6.58 -8.94 -10.77
C GLY A 18 6.50 -7.47 -11.19
N GLU A 19 5.32 -7.07 -11.64
CA GLU A 19 5.06 -5.74 -12.24
C GLU A 19 5.46 -4.59 -11.30
N ILE A 20 5.06 -4.63 -10.02
CA ILE A 20 5.36 -3.55 -9.07
C ILE A 20 6.87 -3.39 -8.81
N THR A 21 7.60 -4.50 -8.74
CA THR A 21 9.06 -4.49 -8.60
C THR A 21 9.74 -3.83 -9.80
N GLN A 22 9.26 -4.15 -11.01
CA GLN A 22 9.81 -3.62 -12.25
C GLN A 22 9.47 -2.14 -12.48
N VAL A 23 8.27 -1.71 -12.08
CA VAL A 23 7.75 -0.36 -12.36
C VAL A 23 8.08 0.64 -11.25
N ALA A 24 8.08 0.21 -9.98
CA ALA A 24 8.24 1.08 -8.83
C ALA A 24 9.50 0.77 -8.02
N HIS A 25 9.67 -0.45 -7.49
CA HIS A 25 10.72 -0.70 -6.49
C HIS A 25 12.14 -0.59 -7.05
N ILE A 26 12.48 -1.31 -8.11
CA ILE A 26 13.83 -1.23 -8.71
C ILE A 26 14.15 0.20 -9.17
N PRO A 27 13.27 0.91 -9.91
CA PRO A 27 13.53 2.30 -10.26
C PRO A 27 13.77 3.21 -9.05
N ASN A 28 12.92 3.13 -8.01
CA ASN A 28 13.09 3.94 -6.80
C ASN A 28 14.40 3.63 -6.07
N LEU A 29 14.73 2.35 -5.91
CA LEU A 29 15.99 1.93 -5.26
C LEU A 29 17.21 2.40 -6.06
N ASN A 30 17.18 2.33 -7.38
CA ASN A 30 18.25 2.87 -8.25
C ASN A 30 18.42 4.38 -8.09
N PHE A 31 17.32 5.15 -8.08
CA PHE A 31 17.36 6.60 -7.87
C PHE A 31 17.83 6.97 -6.45
N LEU A 32 17.60 6.09 -5.48
CA LEU A 32 18.08 6.20 -4.11
C LEU A 32 19.41 5.46 -3.88
N SER A 33 20.24 5.29 -4.90
CA SER A 33 21.54 4.58 -4.83
C SER A 33 22.53 5.13 -3.78
N HIS A 34 22.32 6.36 -3.31
CA HIS A 34 23.08 6.96 -2.20
C HIS A 34 22.60 6.51 -0.80
N ARG A 35 21.53 5.71 -0.74
CA ARG A 35 20.91 5.14 0.48
C ARG A 35 20.69 3.64 0.39
N TYR A 36 20.49 3.10 -0.81
CA TYR A 36 20.15 1.70 -1.04
C TYR A 36 20.99 1.07 -2.14
N GLN A 37 21.24 -0.22 -2.01
CA GLN A 37 21.79 -1.05 -3.09
C GLN A 37 21.03 -2.38 -3.14
N THR A 38 20.41 -2.71 -4.26
CA THR A 38 19.78 -4.03 -4.45
C THR A 38 20.87 -5.07 -4.66
N THR A 39 20.99 -6.01 -3.73
CA THR A 39 22.04 -7.04 -3.72
C THR A 39 21.50 -8.45 -3.94
N TYR A 40 20.19 -8.64 -3.78
CA TYR A 40 19.55 -9.96 -3.92
C TYR A 40 18.16 -9.83 -4.55
N LEU A 41 17.83 -10.74 -5.45
CA LEU A 41 16.48 -10.94 -6.00
C LEU A 41 16.03 -12.38 -5.74
N CYS A 42 14.76 -12.55 -5.42
CA CYS A 42 14.12 -13.85 -5.25
C CYS A 42 12.83 -13.92 -6.06
N ASP A 43 12.70 -14.91 -6.93
CA ASP A 43 11.47 -15.24 -7.66
C ASP A 43 11.54 -16.69 -8.14
N ILE A 44 10.40 -17.35 -8.25
CA ILE A 44 10.31 -18.71 -8.81
C ILE A 44 10.49 -18.71 -10.34
N SER A 45 10.24 -17.57 -10.99
CA SER A 45 10.49 -17.36 -12.41
C SER A 45 11.94 -16.96 -12.66
N GLN A 46 12.68 -17.86 -13.32
CA GLN A 46 14.04 -17.59 -13.74
C GLN A 46 14.09 -16.44 -14.76
N GLN A 47 13.11 -16.37 -15.66
CA GLN A 47 13.03 -15.26 -16.63
C GLN A 47 12.75 -13.91 -15.95
N ALA A 48 11.93 -13.88 -14.90
CA ALA A 48 11.70 -12.66 -14.12
C ALA A 48 12.96 -12.20 -13.38
N LEU A 49 13.70 -13.14 -12.77
CA LEU A 49 14.99 -12.88 -12.13
C LEU A 49 15.99 -12.27 -13.12
N GLU A 50 16.18 -12.91 -14.28
CA GLU A 50 17.09 -12.42 -15.32
C GLU A 50 16.69 -11.03 -15.83
N HIS A 51 15.38 -10.81 -16.02
CA HIS A 51 14.87 -9.52 -16.47
C HIS A 51 15.10 -8.41 -15.44
N CYS A 52 14.80 -8.66 -14.17
CA CYS A 52 14.98 -7.68 -13.10
C CYS A 52 16.45 -7.44 -12.78
N ALA A 53 17.30 -8.47 -12.79
CA ALA A 53 18.74 -8.34 -12.53
C ALA A 53 19.41 -7.37 -13.51
N ARG A 54 18.98 -7.34 -14.78
CA ARG A 54 19.48 -6.38 -15.78
C ARG A 54 19.08 -4.93 -15.51
N LYS A 55 18.02 -4.70 -14.73
CA LYS A 55 17.52 -3.36 -14.38
C LYS A 55 18.16 -2.80 -13.11
N VAL A 56 18.82 -3.64 -12.30
CA VAL A 56 19.50 -3.22 -11.07
C VAL A 56 20.80 -2.48 -11.39
N GLN A 57 21.00 -1.34 -10.76
CA GLN A 57 22.24 -0.55 -10.87
C GLN A 57 23.17 -0.80 -9.66
N GLY A 58 24.45 -0.50 -9.82
CA GLY A 58 25.45 -0.65 -8.76
C GLY A 58 26.07 -2.05 -8.63
N GLY A 59 25.77 -2.97 -9.56
CA GLY A 59 26.36 -4.31 -9.63
C GLY A 59 25.30 -5.39 -9.86
N PRO A 60 25.67 -6.60 -10.34
CA PRO A 60 24.73 -7.69 -10.51
C PRO A 60 24.26 -8.20 -9.14
N PRO A 61 22.94 -8.26 -8.86
CA PRO A 61 22.44 -8.87 -7.64
C PRO A 61 22.63 -10.39 -7.70
N LYS A 62 22.71 -11.02 -6.53
CA LYS A 62 22.49 -12.47 -6.41
C LYS A 62 21.03 -12.78 -6.74
N THR A 63 20.76 -13.98 -7.25
CA THR A 63 19.41 -14.43 -7.59
C THR A 63 19.16 -15.81 -7.01
N THR A 64 17.96 -16.04 -6.47
CA THR A 64 17.54 -17.35 -5.95
C THR A 64 16.04 -17.56 -6.17
N ALA A 65 15.58 -18.80 -6.06
CA ALA A 65 14.15 -19.12 -5.95
C ALA A 65 13.72 -19.36 -4.49
N ASP A 66 14.67 -19.34 -3.53
CA ASP A 66 14.41 -19.61 -2.12
C ASP A 66 14.42 -18.31 -1.28
N ALA A 67 13.26 -17.93 -0.77
CA ALA A 67 13.10 -16.78 0.10
C ALA A 67 13.90 -16.91 1.41
N ALA A 68 14.11 -18.12 1.93
CA ALA A 68 14.88 -18.34 3.16
C ALA A 68 16.38 -18.08 2.94
N GLU A 69 16.91 -18.42 1.77
CA GLU A 69 18.28 -18.09 1.36
C GLU A 69 18.49 -16.58 1.34
N LEU A 70 17.58 -15.83 0.68
CA LEU A 70 17.63 -14.37 0.64
C LEU A 70 17.55 -13.76 2.05
N CYS A 71 16.58 -14.20 2.87
CA CYS A 71 16.34 -13.64 4.20
C CYS A 71 17.46 -13.94 5.20
N SER A 72 18.16 -15.07 5.07
CA SER A 72 19.30 -15.42 5.93
C SER A 72 20.64 -14.84 5.46
N SER A 73 20.67 -14.25 4.27
CA SER A 73 21.89 -13.72 3.68
C SER A 73 22.50 -12.59 4.55
N PRO A 74 23.83 -12.62 4.79
CA PRO A 74 24.53 -11.50 5.39
C PRO A 74 24.63 -10.30 4.43
N ASP A 75 24.26 -10.45 3.14
CA ASP A 75 24.27 -9.40 2.12
C ASP A 75 22.96 -8.63 2.00
N VAL A 76 22.02 -8.84 2.92
CA VAL A 76 20.69 -8.21 2.94
C VAL A 76 20.45 -7.57 4.30
N ASP A 77 20.18 -6.28 4.34
CA ASP A 77 19.79 -5.53 5.55
C ASP A 77 18.27 -5.32 5.60
N VAL A 78 17.66 -5.12 4.43
CA VAL A 78 16.23 -4.84 4.26
C VAL A 78 15.64 -5.80 3.21
N VAL A 79 14.47 -6.35 3.49
CA VAL A 79 13.72 -7.20 2.57
C VAL A 79 12.49 -6.44 2.04
N VAL A 80 12.35 -6.34 0.72
CA VAL A 80 11.11 -5.86 0.08
C VAL A 80 10.33 -7.08 -0.40
N ILE A 81 9.13 -7.28 0.12
CA ILE A 81 8.24 -8.40 -0.21
C ILE A 81 7.15 -7.88 -1.13
N ALA A 82 7.22 -8.29 -2.39
CA ALA A 82 6.39 -7.80 -3.49
C ALA A 82 5.95 -8.95 -4.44
N ASN A 83 5.89 -10.18 -3.91
CA ASN A 83 5.34 -11.33 -4.62
C ASN A 83 3.81 -11.43 -4.40
N ALA A 84 3.17 -12.56 -4.69
CA ALA A 84 1.73 -12.69 -4.48
C ALA A 84 1.36 -12.53 -2.99
N ASP A 85 0.28 -11.79 -2.72
CA ASP A 85 -0.19 -11.44 -1.37
C ASP A 85 -0.42 -12.64 -0.45
N ALA A 86 -0.80 -13.78 -1.02
CA ALA A 86 -0.91 -15.06 -0.32
C ALA A 86 0.37 -15.55 0.40
N TYR A 87 1.53 -14.98 0.08
CA TYR A 87 2.83 -15.31 0.67
C TYR A 87 3.41 -14.19 1.55
N HIS A 88 2.79 -13.01 1.59
CA HIS A 88 3.35 -11.83 2.25
C HIS A 88 3.68 -12.09 3.73
N VAL A 89 2.75 -12.69 4.47
CA VAL A 89 2.97 -13.01 5.89
C VAL A 89 4.06 -14.07 6.05
N GLU A 90 4.04 -15.16 5.30
CA GLU A 90 5.07 -16.20 5.41
C GLU A 90 6.48 -15.64 5.16
N HIS A 91 6.66 -14.88 4.09
CA HIS A 91 7.94 -14.27 3.77
C HIS A 91 8.32 -13.19 4.79
N GLY A 92 7.33 -12.45 5.34
CA GLY A 92 7.54 -11.52 6.43
C GLY A 92 8.06 -12.21 7.69
N LEU A 93 7.53 -13.38 8.04
CA LEU A 93 8.00 -14.20 9.15
C LEU A 93 9.43 -14.71 8.92
N LEU A 94 9.77 -15.12 7.70
CA LEU A 94 11.15 -15.51 7.35
C LEU A 94 12.14 -14.35 7.52
N ALA A 95 11.77 -13.16 7.06
CA ALA A 95 12.60 -11.96 7.20
C ALA A 95 12.79 -11.58 8.68
N LEU A 96 11.70 -11.53 9.47
CA LEU A 96 11.74 -11.21 10.89
C LEU A 96 12.52 -12.24 11.72
N LYS A 97 12.44 -13.52 11.38
CA LYS A 97 13.24 -14.59 12.01
C LYS A 97 14.75 -14.35 11.86
N ASN A 98 15.16 -13.63 10.82
CA ASN A 98 16.56 -13.26 10.55
C ASN A 98 16.86 -11.78 10.89
N ASP A 99 16.04 -11.17 11.76
CA ASP A 99 16.21 -9.78 12.22
C ASP A 99 16.23 -8.73 11.10
N LYS A 100 15.61 -9.02 9.94
CA LYS A 100 15.57 -8.09 8.81
C LYS A 100 14.45 -7.07 8.97
N TYR A 101 14.73 -5.83 8.57
CA TYR A 101 13.68 -4.85 8.34
C TYR A 101 12.96 -5.19 7.03
N THR A 102 11.65 -5.01 7.02
CA THR A 102 10.82 -5.51 5.91
C THR A 102 9.86 -4.45 5.44
N LEU A 103 9.84 -4.18 4.14
CA LEU A 103 8.72 -3.52 3.46
C LEU A 103 7.86 -4.61 2.82
N ILE A 104 6.60 -4.72 3.23
CA ILE A 104 5.63 -5.67 2.67
C ILE A 104 4.64 -4.90 1.81
N GLU A 105 4.55 -5.22 0.52
CA GLU A 105 3.54 -4.64 -0.36
C GLU A 105 2.11 -4.89 0.14
N LYS A 106 1.19 -4.01 -0.26
CA LYS A 106 -0.21 -4.13 0.17
C LYS A 106 -0.98 -5.16 -0.68
N PRO A 107 -1.95 -5.85 -0.07
CA PRO A 107 -2.22 -5.90 1.36
C PRO A 107 -1.18 -6.77 2.09
N ALA A 108 -0.81 -6.46 3.33
CA ALA A 108 0.07 -7.34 4.10
C ALA A 108 -0.60 -8.69 4.42
N SER A 109 -1.91 -8.66 4.68
CA SER A 109 -2.84 -9.80 4.61
C SER A 109 -4.26 -9.24 4.46
N VAL A 110 -5.24 -10.12 4.29
CA VAL A 110 -6.68 -9.79 4.28
C VAL A 110 -7.45 -10.41 5.46
N CYS A 111 -6.76 -11.10 6.38
CA CYS A 111 -7.35 -11.67 7.60
C CYS A 111 -6.59 -11.25 8.87
N PHE A 112 -7.28 -11.26 10.01
CA PHE A 112 -6.71 -10.94 11.32
C PHE A 112 -5.70 -11.99 11.76
N ARG A 113 -5.99 -13.29 11.57
CA ARG A 113 -5.09 -14.39 11.97
C ARG A 113 -3.67 -14.16 11.50
N ASP A 114 -3.47 -13.87 10.22
CA ASP A 114 -2.15 -13.77 9.63
C ASP A 114 -1.42 -12.48 10.06
N LEU A 115 -2.13 -11.35 10.19
CA LEU A 115 -1.54 -10.13 10.73
C LEU A 115 -1.17 -10.27 12.21
N ASP A 116 -1.99 -10.94 13.02
CA ASP A 116 -1.70 -11.18 14.43
C ASP A 116 -0.45 -12.06 14.59
N ILE A 117 -0.28 -13.08 13.73
CA ILE A 117 0.95 -13.87 13.68
C ILE A 117 2.17 -13.01 13.32
N LEU A 118 2.04 -12.12 12.32
CA LEU A 118 3.10 -11.21 11.90
C LEU A 118 3.50 -10.23 13.01
N ILE A 119 2.52 -9.64 13.71
CA ILE A 119 2.70 -8.73 14.83
C ILE A 119 3.44 -9.43 15.98
N GLU A 120 3.06 -10.68 16.31
CA GLU A 120 3.73 -11.45 17.36
C GLU A 120 5.16 -11.84 17.00
N ALA A 121 5.45 -12.07 15.72
CA ALA A 121 6.81 -12.30 15.25
C ALA A 121 7.67 -11.02 15.31
N GLU A 122 7.10 -9.87 14.93
CA GLU A 122 7.79 -8.58 14.98
C GLU A 122 8.25 -8.22 16.40
N LYS A 123 7.45 -8.56 17.42
CA LYS A 123 7.83 -8.37 18.84
C LYS A 123 9.07 -9.14 19.27
N LYS A 124 9.38 -10.26 18.58
CA LYS A 124 10.50 -11.15 18.89
C LYS A 124 11.73 -10.88 18.02
N SER A 125 11.60 -10.01 17.02
CA SER A 125 12.64 -9.66 16.07
C SER A 125 13.27 -8.30 16.41
N LYS A 126 14.53 -8.10 16.03
CA LYS A 126 15.11 -6.75 15.95
C LYS A 126 14.66 -6.00 14.70
N GLY A 127 14.18 -6.72 13.69
CA GLY A 127 13.58 -6.15 12.50
C GLY A 127 12.23 -5.48 12.78
N LYS A 128 11.77 -4.71 11.80
CA LYS A 128 10.45 -4.06 11.81
C LYS A 128 9.75 -4.23 10.47
N VAL A 129 8.43 -4.26 10.51
CA VAL A 129 7.56 -4.32 9.34
C VAL A 129 7.02 -2.94 9.02
N MET A 130 7.16 -2.54 7.77
CA MET A 130 6.44 -1.44 7.16
C MET A 130 5.58 -2.00 6.03
N VAL A 131 4.33 -1.56 5.91
CA VAL A 131 3.39 -1.97 4.87
C VAL A 131 3.32 -0.88 3.80
N GLY A 132 3.33 -1.32 2.53
CA GLY A 132 3.43 -0.51 1.31
C GLY A 132 2.19 0.33 0.99
N THR A 133 1.79 1.21 1.90
CA THR A 133 0.68 2.16 1.68
C THR A 133 1.22 3.54 1.30
N MET A 134 1.93 3.59 0.17
CA MET A 134 2.70 4.75 -0.31
C MET A 134 1.97 6.09 -0.26
N ARG A 135 0.64 6.14 -0.51
CA ARG A 135 -0.18 7.37 -0.46
C ARG A 135 -0.03 8.14 0.85
N ARG A 136 0.15 7.42 1.98
CA ARG A 136 0.33 8.01 3.31
C ARG A 136 1.66 8.74 3.49
N PHE A 137 2.61 8.56 2.56
CA PHE A 137 3.89 9.26 2.54
C PHE A 137 3.93 10.39 1.51
N ALA A 138 2.85 10.62 0.76
CA ALA A 138 2.77 11.78 -0.13
C ALA A 138 2.86 13.07 0.69
N THR A 139 3.79 13.97 0.34
CA THR A 139 4.00 15.21 1.12
C THR A 139 2.72 16.04 1.23
N ALA A 140 1.98 16.18 0.13
CA ALA A 140 0.70 16.89 0.10
C ALA A 140 -0.34 16.24 1.04
N PHE A 141 -0.37 14.91 1.14
CA PHE A 141 -1.24 14.21 2.07
C PHE A 141 -0.82 14.45 3.53
N THR A 142 0.48 14.36 3.84
CA THR A 142 0.96 14.64 5.22
C THR A 142 0.76 16.09 5.66
N ASP A 143 0.79 17.04 4.72
CA ASP A 143 0.44 18.44 5.01
C ASP A 143 -1.08 18.58 5.18
N ALA A 144 -1.90 17.89 4.37
CA ALA A 144 -3.36 17.88 4.53
C ALA A 144 -3.81 17.29 5.87
N VAL A 145 -3.14 16.27 6.40
CA VAL A 145 -3.40 15.74 7.75
C VAL A 145 -3.27 16.85 8.81
N LYS A 146 -2.27 17.74 8.67
CA LYS A 146 -2.10 18.89 9.58
C LYS A 146 -3.19 19.94 9.39
N GLU A 147 -3.53 20.24 8.14
CA GLU A 147 -4.59 21.21 7.80
C GLU A 147 -5.97 20.76 8.33
N VAL A 148 -6.28 19.46 8.21
CA VAL A 148 -7.51 18.86 8.74
C VAL A 148 -7.47 18.77 10.26
N GLY A 149 -6.32 18.41 10.85
CA GLY A 149 -6.15 18.40 12.31
C GLY A 149 -6.28 19.77 12.98
N GLY A 150 -6.16 20.86 12.21
CA GLY A 150 -6.41 22.23 12.66
C GLY A 150 -7.86 22.71 12.49
N MET A 151 -8.76 21.91 11.90
CA MET A 151 -10.18 22.26 11.79
C MET A 151 -10.88 22.09 13.13
N GLU A 152 -11.75 23.03 13.50
CA GLU A 152 -12.57 22.90 14.72
C GLU A 152 -13.55 21.72 14.64
N LYS A 153 -14.10 21.47 13.45
CA LYS A 153 -15.11 20.43 13.22
C LYS A 153 -15.11 19.94 11.79
N ILE A 154 -15.18 18.63 11.61
CA ILE A 154 -15.50 18.00 10.32
C ILE A 154 -17.03 17.90 10.21
N GLN A 155 -17.57 18.31 9.07
CA GLN A 155 -18.99 18.21 8.72
C GLN A 155 -19.28 17.06 7.75
N TYR A 156 -18.32 16.73 6.89
CA TYR A 156 -18.44 15.71 5.85
C TYR A 156 -17.05 15.37 5.32
N ALA A 157 -16.83 14.13 4.87
CA ALA A 157 -15.69 13.82 4.02
C ALA A 157 -16.07 12.88 2.88
N ARG A 158 -15.29 12.95 1.81
CA ARG A 158 -15.37 12.05 0.67
C ARG A 158 -14.04 11.38 0.42
N VAL A 159 -14.08 10.07 0.18
CA VAL A 159 -12.93 9.27 -0.23
C VAL A 159 -13.30 8.62 -1.55
N ARG A 160 -12.49 8.81 -2.58
CA ARG A 160 -12.76 8.27 -3.91
C ARG A 160 -11.53 7.63 -4.50
N ASP A 161 -11.70 6.47 -5.12
CA ASP A 161 -10.66 5.78 -5.89
C ASP A 161 -11.26 4.98 -7.04
N ILE A 162 -11.62 5.69 -8.10
CA ILE A 162 -12.14 5.10 -9.33
C ILE A 162 -11.06 5.19 -10.38
N ILE A 163 -10.42 4.06 -10.65
CA ILE A 163 -9.22 4.03 -11.49
C ILE A 163 -9.48 3.41 -12.85
N GLY A 164 -8.81 3.99 -13.85
CA GLY A 164 -8.69 3.46 -15.19
C GLY A 164 -7.72 2.28 -15.28
N PRO A 165 -7.52 1.73 -16.49
CA PRO A 165 -6.59 0.63 -16.70
C PRO A 165 -5.14 1.03 -16.41
N ASN A 166 -4.50 0.39 -15.43
CA ASN A 166 -3.10 0.64 -15.07
C ASN A 166 -2.15 0.49 -16.27
N SER A 167 -2.43 -0.46 -17.17
CA SER A 167 -1.63 -0.70 -18.38
C SER A 167 -1.47 0.57 -19.23
N THR A 168 -2.48 1.43 -19.30
CA THR A 168 -2.35 2.69 -20.07
C THR A 168 -1.25 3.58 -19.52
N PHE A 169 -1.12 3.68 -18.20
CA PHE A 169 -0.07 4.48 -17.55
C PHE A 169 1.28 3.76 -17.59
N VAL A 170 1.28 2.47 -17.24
CA VAL A 170 2.49 1.65 -17.13
C VAL A 170 3.20 1.51 -18.49
N ASP A 171 2.48 1.13 -19.54
CA ASP A 171 3.06 0.87 -20.87
C ASP A 171 3.64 2.14 -21.52
N GLN A 172 3.17 3.31 -21.09
CA GLN A 172 3.59 4.62 -21.60
C GLN A 172 4.56 5.35 -20.66
N SER A 173 4.84 4.81 -19.47
CA SER A 173 5.72 5.42 -18.45
C SER A 173 7.20 5.10 -18.59
N GLY A 174 7.58 4.28 -19.57
CA GLY A 174 8.99 3.95 -19.87
C GLY A 174 9.60 2.82 -19.03
N THR A 175 8.81 2.14 -18.19
CA THR A 175 9.28 1.03 -17.33
C THR A 175 9.21 -0.34 -18.01
N PHE A 176 8.38 -0.47 -19.06
CA PHE A 176 8.21 -1.64 -19.92
C PHE A 176 8.27 -2.97 -19.15
N PRO A 177 7.34 -3.21 -18.20
CA PRO A 177 7.36 -4.44 -17.43
C PRO A 177 6.97 -5.63 -18.31
N LEU A 178 7.55 -6.79 -18.00
CA LEU A 178 7.22 -8.06 -18.63
C LEU A 178 6.60 -9.03 -17.62
N LYS A 179 5.66 -9.84 -18.11
CA LYS A 179 5.04 -10.94 -17.36
C LYS A 179 5.62 -12.25 -17.86
N PHE A 180 5.97 -13.12 -16.92
CA PHE A 180 6.59 -14.42 -17.18
C PHE A 180 5.70 -15.52 -16.61
N SER A 181 5.76 -16.71 -17.21
CA SER A 181 4.91 -17.85 -16.87
C SER A 181 5.68 -19.17 -16.82
N ASP A 182 6.99 -19.10 -16.56
CA ASP A 182 7.90 -20.23 -16.43
C ASP A 182 7.91 -20.86 -15.03
N TYR A 183 6.89 -20.58 -14.22
CA TYR A 183 6.61 -21.29 -12.97
C TYR A 183 5.85 -22.61 -13.21
N SER A 184 5.92 -23.51 -12.24
CA SER A 184 5.31 -24.83 -12.36
C SER A 184 3.81 -24.83 -12.03
N ASP A 185 3.12 -25.90 -12.45
CA ASP A 185 1.74 -26.17 -12.02
C ASP A 185 1.63 -26.36 -10.51
N ALA A 186 2.70 -26.84 -9.85
CA ALA A 186 2.73 -27.00 -8.41
C ALA A 186 2.70 -25.63 -7.70
N ASP A 187 3.45 -24.66 -8.20
CA ASP A 187 3.47 -23.29 -7.68
C ASP A 187 2.07 -22.64 -7.81
N THR A 188 1.42 -22.86 -8.95
CA THR A 188 0.05 -22.38 -9.18
C THR A 188 -0.94 -22.98 -8.18
N LYS A 189 -0.86 -24.30 -7.95
CA LYS A 189 -1.74 -25.01 -7.00
C LYS A 189 -1.49 -24.57 -5.56
N ASP A 190 -0.23 -24.37 -5.18
CA ASP A 190 0.14 -23.88 -3.85
C ASP A 190 -0.43 -22.49 -3.59
N ARG A 191 -0.24 -21.55 -4.53
CA ARG A 191 -0.81 -20.20 -4.42
C ARG A 191 -2.33 -20.23 -4.27
N LEU A 192 -3.03 -20.97 -5.14
CA LEU A 192 -4.49 -21.07 -5.09
C LEU A 192 -4.99 -21.68 -3.78
N LYS A 193 -4.28 -22.68 -3.25
CA LYS A 193 -4.61 -23.29 -1.94
C LYS A 193 -4.51 -22.27 -0.82
N ARG A 194 -3.45 -21.45 -0.81
CA ARG A 194 -3.25 -20.39 0.19
C ARG A 194 -4.30 -19.30 0.08
N GLU A 195 -4.57 -18.83 -1.13
CA GLU A 195 -5.62 -17.84 -1.41
C GLU A 195 -6.98 -18.31 -0.90
N SER A 196 -7.30 -19.60 -1.11
CA SER A 196 -8.53 -20.21 -0.60
C SER A 196 -8.58 -20.25 0.93
N ASP A 197 -7.51 -20.70 1.60
CA ASP A 197 -7.44 -20.75 3.07
C ASP A 197 -7.59 -19.35 3.69
N ILE A 198 -6.86 -18.37 3.16
CA ILE A 198 -6.89 -16.98 3.63
C ILE A 198 -8.30 -16.38 3.44
N SER A 199 -8.92 -16.62 2.29
CA SER A 199 -10.28 -16.12 2.01
C SER A 199 -11.32 -16.77 2.92
N GLU A 200 -11.23 -18.09 3.15
CA GLU A 200 -12.14 -18.81 4.05
C GLU A 200 -11.96 -18.34 5.50
N GLN A 201 -10.71 -18.15 5.93
CA GLN A 201 -10.39 -17.59 7.24
C GLN A 201 -10.99 -16.19 7.42
N ALA A 202 -10.75 -15.28 6.48
CA ALA A 202 -11.27 -13.91 6.53
C ALA A 202 -12.81 -13.90 6.53
N LEU A 203 -13.41 -14.43 5.47
CA LEU A 203 -14.85 -14.28 5.22
C LEU A 203 -15.68 -15.11 6.21
N ALA A 204 -15.42 -16.43 6.30
CA ALA A 204 -16.27 -17.31 7.09
C ALA A 204 -15.96 -17.23 8.59
N LYS A 205 -14.68 -17.27 8.98
CA LYS A 205 -14.30 -17.41 10.40
C LYS A 205 -14.24 -16.07 11.13
N GLU A 206 -13.81 -15.01 10.47
CA GLU A 206 -13.56 -13.73 11.13
C GLU A 206 -14.64 -12.68 10.85
N PHE A 207 -15.19 -12.64 9.63
CA PHE A 207 -16.15 -11.62 9.22
C PHE A 207 -17.60 -12.11 9.32
N GLY A 208 -17.83 -13.42 9.28
CA GLY A 208 -19.18 -14.00 9.25
C GLY A 208 -19.93 -13.68 7.94
N VAL A 209 -19.20 -13.60 6.83
CA VAL A 209 -19.71 -13.34 5.48
C VAL A 209 -19.64 -14.64 4.67
N PRO A 210 -20.67 -15.00 3.87
CA PRO A 210 -20.63 -16.21 3.04
C PRO A 210 -19.43 -16.22 2.08
N VAL A 211 -18.79 -17.38 1.93
CA VAL A 211 -17.68 -17.55 0.98
C VAL A 211 -18.25 -17.85 -0.40
N THR A 212 -18.38 -16.81 -1.21
CA THR A 212 -18.81 -16.88 -2.61
C THR A 212 -17.77 -16.25 -3.54
N PRO A 213 -17.77 -16.56 -4.84
CA PRO A 213 -16.87 -15.91 -5.81
C PRO A 213 -16.92 -14.38 -5.73
N ASP A 214 -18.11 -13.80 -5.53
CA ASP A 214 -18.31 -12.35 -5.45
C ASP A 214 -17.74 -11.75 -4.17
N SER A 215 -17.91 -12.42 -3.02
CA SER A 215 -17.33 -11.98 -1.74
C SER A 215 -15.80 -12.06 -1.75
N GLN A 216 -15.22 -13.11 -2.34
CA GLN A 216 -13.79 -13.28 -2.49
C GLN A 216 -13.20 -12.22 -3.41
N LEU A 217 -13.91 -11.93 -4.52
CA LEU A 217 -13.51 -10.90 -5.46
C LEU A 217 -13.56 -9.51 -4.82
N MET A 218 -14.59 -9.21 -4.02
CA MET A 218 -14.68 -7.96 -3.27
C MET A 218 -13.57 -7.84 -2.22
N LEU A 219 -13.31 -8.89 -1.44
CA LEU A 219 -12.20 -8.90 -0.47
C LEU A 219 -10.86 -8.62 -1.15
N ARG A 220 -10.62 -9.25 -2.30
CA ARG A 220 -9.40 -9.01 -3.09
C ARG A 220 -9.32 -7.58 -3.61
N LEU A 221 -10.44 -6.98 -4.03
CA LEU A 221 -10.48 -5.57 -4.43
C LEU A 221 -10.17 -4.64 -3.26
N LEU A 222 -10.76 -4.89 -2.09
CA LEU A 222 -10.49 -4.09 -0.89
C LEU A 222 -9.02 -4.20 -0.46
N GLY A 223 -8.44 -5.40 -0.48
CA GLY A 223 -7.02 -5.59 -0.20
C GLY A 223 -6.10 -4.96 -1.27
N GLY A 224 -6.41 -5.15 -2.54
CA GLY A 224 -5.58 -4.75 -3.66
C GLY A 224 -5.63 -3.26 -4.02
N LEU A 225 -6.81 -2.63 -3.89
CA LEU A 225 -7.04 -1.22 -4.20
C LEU A 225 -7.39 -0.44 -2.93
N GLY A 226 -8.44 -0.88 -2.24
CA GLY A 226 -9.01 -0.17 -1.09
C GLY A 226 -8.05 0.10 0.06
N THR A 227 -7.03 -0.75 0.29
CA THR A 227 -6.00 -0.54 1.31
C THR A 227 -5.33 0.84 1.18
N HIS A 228 -5.13 1.35 -0.03
CA HIS A 228 -4.52 2.66 -0.22
C HIS A 228 -5.40 3.79 0.33
N ASP A 229 -6.68 3.79 -0.03
CA ASP A 229 -7.62 4.86 0.33
C ASP A 229 -8.07 4.76 1.76
N LEU A 230 -8.38 3.54 2.21
CA LEU A 230 -8.87 3.27 3.55
C LEU A 230 -7.78 3.54 4.59
N SER A 231 -6.52 3.20 4.31
CA SER A 231 -5.40 3.56 5.19
C SER A 231 -5.15 5.06 5.25
N ALA A 232 -5.21 5.77 4.12
CA ALA A 232 -5.10 7.22 4.08
C ALA A 232 -6.29 7.90 4.78
N MET A 233 -7.51 7.41 4.57
CA MET A 233 -8.73 7.86 5.27
C MET A 233 -8.56 7.76 6.78
N ARG A 234 -8.11 6.60 7.30
CA ARG A 234 -7.91 6.43 8.74
C ARG A 234 -6.96 7.44 9.34
N GLU A 235 -5.91 7.79 8.62
CA GLU A 235 -4.92 8.74 9.13
C GLU A 235 -5.45 10.17 9.16
N ILE A 236 -6.16 10.61 8.12
CA ILE A 236 -6.59 12.01 8.00
C ILE A 236 -7.87 12.32 8.79
N ILE A 237 -8.79 11.37 8.92
CA ILE A 237 -10.09 11.60 9.58
C ILE A 237 -10.45 10.56 10.65
N GLY A 238 -9.56 9.59 10.94
CA GLY A 238 -9.75 8.58 11.98
C GLY A 238 -10.53 7.34 11.51
N MET A 239 -10.82 6.45 12.47
CA MET A 239 -11.62 5.24 12.21
C MET A 239 -13.12 5.54 12.29
N PRO A 240 -13.94 5.00 11.36
CA PRO A 240 -15.40 5.05 11.48
C PRO A 240 -15.89 4.15 12.62
N LYS A 241 -17.09 4.44 13.12
CA LYS A 241 -17.77 3.59 14.12
C LYS A 241 -18.43 2.39 13.47
N SER A 242 -19.02 2.59 12.30
CA SER A 242 -19.73 1.56 11.55
C SER A 242 -19.94 1.98 10.10
N VAL A 243 -20.49 1.06 9.30
CA VAL A 243 -21.06 1.37 7.97
C VAL A 243 -22.57 1.54 8.13
N ALA A 244 -23.11 2.67 7.67
CA ALA A 244 -24.54 2.96 7.68
C ALA A 244 -25.28 2.31 6.50
N GLY A 245 -24.58 2.09 5.39
CA GLY A 245 -25.07 1.38 4.22
C GLY A 245 -23.96 1.19 3.18
N ALA A 246 -24.07 0.13 2.39
CA ALA A 246 -23.16 -0.15 1.29
C ALA A 246 -23.94 -0.69 0.08
N CYS A 247 -23.38 -0.48 -1.10
CA CYS A 247 -23.84 -1.06 -2.36
C CYS A 247 -22.61 -1.64 -3.06
N LEU A 248 -22.39 -2.94 -2.90
CA LEU A 248 -21.15 -3.64 -3.28
C LEU A 248 -21.21 -4.24 -4.69
N THR A 249 -21.49 -3.39 -5.69
CA THR A 249 -21.79 -3.73 -7.09
C THR A 249 -20.59 -4.14 -7.96
N PHE A 250 -19.56 -4.78 -7.41
CA PHE A 250 -18.38 -5.16 -8.18
C PHE A 250 -18.55 -6.50 -8.94
N PRO A 251 -18.00 -6.68 -10.17
CA PRO A 251 -17.23 -5.73 -10.98
C PRO A 251 -17.98 -4.46 -11.37
N GLY A 252 -17.35 -3.30 -11.18
CA GLY A 252 -17.98 -2.00 -11.38
C GLY A 252 -17.46 -0.96 -10.40
N ILE A 253 -18.31 0.03 -10.09
CA ILE A 253 -18.09 1.01 -9.02
C ILE A 253 -19.02 0.65 -7.88
N PHE A 254 -18.49 0.61 -6.66
CA PHE A 254 -19.25 0.40 -5.43
C PHE A 254 -19.23 1.66 -4.56
N SER A 255 -20.14 1.74 -3.60
CA SER A 255 -20.21 2.87 -2.66
C SER A 255 -20.51 2.40 -1.24
N VAL A 256 -19.91 3.08 -0.26
CA VAL A 256 -20.05 2.82 1.17
C VAL A 256 -20.28 4.15 1.89
N LEU A 257 -21.26 4.19 2.79
CA LEU A 257 -21.49 5.30 3.70
C LEU A 257 -20.99 4.91 5.10
N PHE A 258 -19.86 5.47 5.50
CA PHE A 258 -19.34 5.33 6.85
C PHE A 258 -20.00 6.33 7.82
N LYS A 259 -20.21 5.86 9.05
CA LYS A 259 -20.71 6.65 10.16
C LYS A 259 -19.59 6.95 11.15
N TYR A 260 -19.31 8.23 11.36
CA TYR A 260 -18.49 8.72 12.48
C TYR A 260 -19.41 9.27 13.58
N ASP A 261 -18.83 9.79 14.67
CA ASP A 261 -19.62 10.34 15.78
C ASP A 261 -20.52 11.50 15.33
N ASP A 262 -19.97 12.45 14.57
CA ASP A 262 -20.67 13.71 14.23
C ASP A 262 -20.78 14.03 12.74
N PHE A 263 -20.23 13.19 11.85
CA PHE A 263 -20.24 13.43 10.40
C PHE A 263 -20.29 12.14 9.58
N PRO A 264 -20.86 12.19 8.35
CA PRO A 264 -20.81 11.08 7.41
C PRO A 264 -19.56 11.12 6.55
N VAL A 265 -19.13 9.94 6.07
CA VAL A 265 -18.09 9.83 5.04
C VAL A 265 -18.56 8.91 3.92
N THR A 266 -18.51 9.40 2.69
CA THR A 266 -18.81 8.57 1.51
C THR A 266 -17.51 8.04 0.91
N TYR A 267 -17.44 6.73 0.72
CA TYR A 267 -16.36 6.05 0.02
C TYR A 267 -16.87 5.46 -1.28
N GLU A 268 -16.27 5.83 -2.42
CA GLU A 268 -16.58 5.25 -3.72
C GLU A 268 -15.32 4.73 -4.39
N SER A 269 -15.34 3.48 -4.85
CA SER A 269 -14.19 2.87 -5.49
C SER A 269 -14.60 1.85 -6.55
N GLY A 270 -13.69 1.53 -7.44
CA GLY A 270 -13.88 0.52 -8.48
C GLY A 270 -13.10 0.81 -9.74
N PHE A 271 -13.48 0.13 -10.81
CA PHE A 271 -12.79 0.23 -12.10
C PHE A 271 -13.62 0.94 -13.15
N SER A 272 -12.94 1.77 -13.92
CA SER A 272 -13.43 2.41 -15.14
C SER A 272 -12.58 1.99 -16.33
N LYS A 273 -13.15 2.03 -17.54
CA LYS A 273 -12.38 1.87 -18.78
C LYS A 273 -11.76 3.18 -19.26
N VAL A 274 -12.18 4.32 -18.70
CA VAL A 274 -11.59 5.62 -18.99
C VAL A 274 -10.19 5.66 -18.36
N PRO A 275 -9.13 6.00 -19.11
CA PRO A 275 -7.76 6.04 -18.60
C PRO A 275 -7.53 7.30 -17.74
N GLN A 276 -8.26 7.39 -16.64
CA GLN A 276 -8.20 8.45 -15.65
C GLN A 276 -7.92 7.83 -14.29
N PHE A 277 -7.19 8.55 -13.46
CA PHE A 277 -7.00 8.21 -12.05
C PHE A 277 -7.84 9.20 -11.21
N ASP A 278 -9.09 8.86 -10.91
CA ASP A 278 -9.98 9.69 -10.08
C ASP A 278 -9.87 9.23 -8.62
N ALA A 279 -8.79 9.69 -7.98
CA ALA A 279 -8.42 9.32 -6.63
C ALA A 279 -8.23 10.54 -5.74
N HIS A 280 -9.03 10.68 -4.68
CA HIS A 280 -8.94 11.83 -3.79
C HIS A 280 -9.57 11.61 -2.41
N ILE A 281 -9.12 12.42 -1.45
CA ILE A 281 -9.79 12.61 -0.16
C ILE A 281 -10.14 14.10 -0.03
N GLU A 282 -11.40 14.41 0.29
CA GLU A 282 -11.87 15.79 0.49
C GLU A 282 -12.62 15.89 1.83
N VAL A 283 -12.19 16.81 2.69
CA VAL A 283 -12.71 16.99 4.05
C VAL A 283 -13.28 18.39 4.18
N TYR A 284 -14.50 18.47 4.69
CA TYR A 284 -15.28 19.69 4.83
C TYR A 284 -15.42 20.07 6.30
N SER A 285 -15.22 21.35 6.58
CA SER A 285 -15.57 22.02 7.82
C SER A 285 -16.44 23.25 7.50
N PRO A 286 -17.01 23.96 8.49
CA PRO A 286 -17.86 25.13 8.24
C PRO A 286 -17.19 26.22 7.40
N GLU A 287 -15.87 26.41 7.56
CA GLU A 287 -15.14 27.54 6.96
C GLU A 287 -13.97 27.10 6.05
N LYS A 288 -13.70 25.80 5.97
CA LYS A 288 -12.54 25.26 5.25
C LYS A 288 -12.80 23.91 4.62
N ILE A 289 -12.32 23.75 3.40
CA ILE A 289 -12.31 22.48 2.66
C ILE A 289 -10.86 22.15 2.32
N VAL A 290 -10.44 20.93 2.64
CA VAL A 290 -9.11 20.41 2.28
C VAL A 290 -9.29 19.19 1.39
N ARG A 291 -8.71 19.25 0.20
CA ARG A 291 -8.75 18.17 -0.79
C ARG A 291 -7.35 17.73 -1.14
N VAL A 292 -7.11 16.42 -1.19
CA VAL A 292 -5.87 15.81 -1.70
C VAL A 292 -6.23 14.98 -2.91
N ASP A 293 -5.67 15.34 -4.06
CA ASP A 293 -5.79 14.60 -5.32
C ASP A 293 -4.54 13.74 -5.52
N PHE A 294 -4.75 12.42 -5.64
CA PHE A 294 -3.72 11.45 -5.99
C PHE A 294 -3.81 11.17 -7.49
N ASP A 295 -2.65 11.16 -8.15
CA ASP A 295 -2.54 10.74 -9.54
C ASP A 295 -2.00 9.30 -9.61
N THR A 296 -1.95 8.74 -10.82
CA THR A 296 -1.38 7.43 -11.06
C THR A 296 0.05 7.37 -10.51
N PRO A 297 0.37 6.38 -9.64
CA PRO A 297 1.70 6.29 -9.04
C PRO A 297 2.73 5.68 -10.00
N TYR A 298 2.31 5.26 -11.20
CA TYR A 298 3.15 4.61 -12.21
C TYR A 298 3.91 5.60 -13.09
N VAL A 299 3.52 6.87 -13.11
CA VAL A 299 4.25 7.92 -13.85
C VAL A 299 5.08 8.72 -12.87
N LYS A 300 6.41 8.55 -12.98
CA LYS A 300 7.36 9.22 -12.09
C LYS A 300 7.25 10.74 -12.22
N GLY A 301 7.17 11.42 -11.09
CA GLY A 301 7.12 12.89 -11.04
C GLY A 301 5.73 13.49 -11.25
N LEU A 302 4.65 12.71 -11.31
CA LEU A 302 3.31 13.28 -11.17
C LEU A 302 3.08 13.68 -9.70
N PRO A 303 2.83 14.98 -9.40
CA PRO A 303 2.71 15.43 -8.03
C PRO A 303 1.32 15.16 -7.46
N VAL A 304 1.27 14.58 -6.26
CA VAL A 304 0.07 14.63 -5.42
C VAL A 304 -0.19 16.10 -5.07
N THR A 305 -1.42 16.54 -5.28
CA THR A 305 -1.78 17.96 -5.14
C THR A 305 -2.76 18.14 -3.98
N MET A 306 -2.52 19.14 -3.13
CA MET A 306 -3.50 19.57 -2.13
C MET A 306 -4.19 20.84 -2.60
N THR A 307 -5.51 20.92 -2.43
CA THR A 307 -6.30 22.13 -2.66
C THR A 307 -6.97 22.53 -1.34
N ILE A 308 -6.81 23.79 -0.94
CA ILE A 308 -7.44 24.36 0.25
C ILE A 308 -8.41 25.44 -0.21
N ARG A 309 -9.67 25.38 0.22
CA ARG A 309 -10.65 26.45 0.07
C ARG A 309 -11.04 26.95 1.46
N GLU A 310 -11.00 28.25 1.68
CA GLU A 310 -11.24 28.86 2.99
C GLU A 310 -12.10 30.12 2.85
N LEU A 311 -13.03 30.31 3.79
CA LEU A 311 -13.80 31.54 3.94
C LEU A 311 -12.85 32.73 4.16
N ILE A 312 -13.16 33.87 3.54
CA ILE A 312 -12.52 35.16 3.79
C ILE A 312 -13.62 36.18 4.10
N GLY A 313 -13.55 36.78 5.28
CA GLY A 313 -14.59 37.69 5.74
C GLY A 313 -15.92 36.94 5.88
N ASP A 314 -17.02 37.60 5.50
CA ASP A 314 -18.38 37.06 5.70
C ASP A 314 -18.98 36.44 4.43
N ASP A 315 -18.46 36.77 3.23
CA ASP A 315 -19.05 36.39 1.94
C ASP A 315 -18.04 35.97 0.85
N GLY A 316 -16.73 36.05 1.13
CA GLY A 316 -15.67 35.69 0.20
C GLY A 316 -15.05 34.31 0.49
N PHE A 317 -14.32 33.76 -0.47
CA PHE A 317 -13.44 32.62 -0.22
C PHE A 317 -12.15 32.73 -1.04
N GLN A 318 -11.07 32.10 -0.56
CA GLN A 318 -9.85 31.85 -1.33
C GLN A 318 -9.70 30.38 -1.66
N GLU A 319 -9.05 30.09 -2.79
CA GLU A 319 -8.57 28.75 -3.14
C GLU A 319 -7.05 28.77 -3.32
N ARG A 320 -6.36 27.81 -2.70
CA ARG A 320 -4.91 27.59 -2.87
C ARG A 320 -4.66 26.18 -3.35
N LYS A 321 -3.95 26.05 -4.47
CA LYS A 321 -3.45 24.77 -4.98
C LYS A 321 -1.98 24.60 -4.63
N VAL A 322 -1.66 23.62 -3.80
CA VAL A 322 -0.34 23.40 -3.21
C VAL A 322 0.30 22.14 -3.81
N ARG A 323 1.44 22.35 -4.47
CA ARG A 323 2.33 21.29 -4.97
C ARG A 323 3.74 21.58 -4.44
N LYS A 324 4.07 20.99 -3.30
CA LYS A 324 5.32 21.28 -2.58
C LYS A 324 6.53 20.54 -3.14
N THR A 325 6.30 19.40 -3.79
CA THR A 325 7.35 18.54 -4.32
C THR A 325 6.85 17.74 -5.51
N TYR A 326 7.77 17.34 -6.39
CA TYR A 326 7.58 16.33 -7.43
C TYR A 326 8.04 14.94 -7.00
N GLN A 327 8.59 14.82 -5.78
CA GLN A 327 8.97 13.55 -5.20
C GLN A 327 7.71 12.71 -4.97
N ASP A 328 7.64 11.55 -5.64
CA ASP A 328 6.48 10.69 -5.61
C ASP A 328 6.37 9.91 -4.29
N PRO A 329 5.19 9.35 -3.99
CA PRO A 329 4.94 8.70 -2.72
C PRO A 329 5.81 7.45 -2.48
N TYR A 330 6.22 6.69 -3.50
CA TYR A 330 7.12 5.54 -3.33
C TYR A 330 8.52 5.98 -2.93
N THR A 331 9.04 7.08 -3.48
CA THR A 331 10.32 7.62 -3.01
C THR A 331 10.23 8.00 -1.53
N ASN A 332 9.17 8.69 -1.12
CA ASN A 332 8.98 9.07 0.28
C ASN A 332 8.85 7.86 1.22
N GLU A 333 8.18 6.80 0.77
CA GLU A 333 8.09 5.53 1.50
C GLU A 333 9.46 4.91 1.74
N PHE A 334 10.32 4.82 0.72
CA PHE A 334 11.69 4.34 0.91
C PHE A 334 12.53 5.27 1.80
N LEU A 335 12.30 6.58 1.79
CA LEU A 335 12.98 7.47 2.73
C LEU A 335 12.54 7.22 4.18
N GLU A 336 11.26 6.94 4.40
CA GLU A 336 10.75 6.56 5.71
C GLU A 336 11.35 5.22 6.17
N LEU A 337 11.39 4.22 5.29
CA LEU A 337 11.99 2.93 5.57
C LEU A 337 13.46 3.08 5.97
N TYR A 338 14.20 3.94 5.26
CA TYR A 338 15.60 4.22 5.57
C TYR A 338 15.76 4.78 6.99
N ASP A 339 14.89 5.73 7.36
CA ASP A 339 14.88 6.35 8.69
C ASP A 339 14.53 5.34 9.79
N CYS A 340 13.62 4.39 9.51
CA CYS A 340 13.29 3.29 10.42
C CYS A 340 14.50 2.40 10.70
N VAL A 341 15.29 2.09 9.68
CA VAL A 341 16.46 1.20 9.79
C VAL A 341 17.64 1.92 10.45
N VAL A 342 17.96 3.12 9.99
CA VAL A 342 19.21 3.81 10.39
C VAL A 342 19.06 4.56 11.69
N ASN A 343 17.89 5.15 11.94
CA ASN A 343 17.64 6.00 13.10
C ASN A 343 16.67 5.36 14.11
N GLY A 344 16.21 4.13 13.86
CA GLY A 344 15.33 3.40 14.76
C GLY A 344 13.92 4.00 14.88
N LYS A 345 13.49 4.80 13.88
CA LYS A 345 12.14 5.34 13.85
C LYS A 345 11.11 4.21 13.78
N ALA A 346 10.02 4.34 14.54
CA ALA A 346 8.93 3.38 14.47
C ALA A 346 8.20 3.50 13.12
N PRO A 347 7.94 2.38 12.41
CA PRO A 347 7.21 2.44 11.15
C PRO A 347 5.80 2.99 11.34
N LYS A 348 5.49 4.04 10.59
CA LYS A 348 4.15 4.65 10.54
C LYS A 348 3.08 3.65 10.09
N THR A 349 3.39 2.87 9.05
CA THR A 349 2.49 1.88 8.45
C THR A 349 2.87 0.48 8.92
N SER A 350 2.89 0.26 10.24
CA SER A 350 3.28 -1.03 10.83
C SER A 350 2.26 -2.15 10.55
N ALA A 351 2.63 -3.41 10.84
CA ALA A 351 1.69 -4.53 10.79
C ALA A 351 0.46 -4.31 11.71
N ALA A 352 0.68 -3.68 12.86
CA ALA A 352 -0.41 -3.31 13.79
C ALA A 352 -1.32 -2.22 13.22
N ASP A 353 -0.78 -1.25 12.47
CA ASP A 353 -1.57 -0.25 11.77
C ASP A 353 -2.39 -0.89 10.62
N ALA A 354 -1.79 -1.79 9.85
CA ALA A 354 -2.45 -2.53 8.76
C ALA A 354 -3.58 -3.44 9.26
N ARG A 355 -3.55 -3.89 10.51
CA ARG A 355 -4.66 -4.62 11.14
C ARG A 355 -5.97 -3.83 11.12
N ASN A 356 -5.91 -2.50 11.13
CA ASN A 356 -7.10 -1.65 11.05
C ASN A 356 -7.73 -1.65 9.64
N ASP A 357 -6.97 -1.99 8.58
CA ASP A 357 -7.55 -2.19 7.24
C ASP A 357 -8.54 -3.36 7.26
N ILE A 358 -8.21 -4.44 7.97
CA ILE A 358 -9.04 -5.64 8.04
C ILE A 358 -10.37 -5.36 8.75
N GLU A 359 -10.35 -4.52 9.78
CA GLU A 359 -11.57 -4.08 10.46
C GLU A 359 -12.48 -3.30 9.51
N LEU A 360 -11.93 -2.45 8.65
CA LEU A 360 -12.71 -1.75 7.62
C LEU A 360 -13.25 -2.73 6.58
N PHE A 361 -12.46 -3.70 6.13
CA PHE A 361 -12.93 -4.69 5.16
C PHE A 361 -14.10 -5.50 5.71
N LYS A 362 -13.99 -5.91 6.97
CA LYS A 362 -15.06 -6.58 7.71
C LYS A 362 -16.32 -5.72 7.77
N MET A 363 -16.21 -4.46 8.23
CA MET A 363 -17.36 -3.55 8.31
C MET A 363 -18.04 -3.35 6.95
N ILE A 364 -17.25 -3.19 5.87
CA ILE A 364 -17.77 -3.01 4.50
C ILE A 364 -18.51 -4.25 4.03
N LEU A 365 -17.88 -5.43 4.11
CA LEU A 365 -18.45 -6.68 3.61
C LEU A 365 -19.69 -7.12 4.39
N GLN A 366 -19.73 -6.87 5.70
CA GLN A 366 -20.91 -7.14 6.53
C GLN A 366 -22.11 -6.26 6.16
N ALA A 367 -21.87 -5.03 5.71
CA ALA A 367 -22.93 -4.06 5.43
C ALA A 367 -23.79 -4.39 4.19
N ASP A 368 -23.30 -5.25 3.29
CA ASP A 368 -24.05 -5.74 2.12
C ASP A 368 -23.96 -7.28 2.03
N SER A 369 -23.90 -7.98 3.18
CA SER A 369 -23.69 -9.43 3.21
C SER A 369 -24.82 -10.23 2.56
N SER A 370 -26.04 -9.67 2.51
CA SER A 370 -27.20 -10.29 1.83
C SER A 370 -26.98 -10.49 0.33
N ARG A 371 -26.05 -9.73 -0.27
CA ARG A 371 -25.67 -9.89 -1.68
C ARG A 371 -25.00 -11.24 -1.96
N TYR A 372 -24.41 -11.86 -0.94
CA TYR A 372 -23.63 -13.09 -1.07
C TYR A 372 -24.39 -14.35 -0.63
N GLN A 373 -25.71 -14.25 -0.41
CA GLN A 373 -26.55 -15.37 0.03
C GLN A 373 -27.07 -16.22 -1.12
#